data_AF-A0A183URS9-F1
#
_entry.id   AF-A0A183URS9-F1
#
_cell.length_a   1.000
_cell.length_b   1.000
_cell.length_c   1.000
_cell.angle_alpha   90.00
_cell.angle_beta   90.00
_cell.angle_gamma   90.00
#
_symmetry.space_group_name_H-M   'P 1'
#
loop_
_entity.id
_entity.type
_entity.pdbx_description
1 polymer ?
#
loop_
_entity_poly.entity_id
_entity_poly.type
_entity_poly.pdbx_seq_one_letter_code
_entity_poly.pdbx_strand_id
1 'polypeptide(L)'
;MLRGSSSTPRTSTPRRLSASNGSQWSVASLVAVTALTTVLIASFIALTLKLQQPGCDRTPYNTSQLGKVIKLADGSRVYEVVVVTDLDHDSKDATKKNDWHSYMKRGVITINKQITKATAVWHDENEIILHSSLAAGGRSMELSDLAVFDGNLLSIDDRTGIVYKIVEDKALPWVLLVDGAGNETKGFKGEWLTVKDGELWAGGLGKEWTTTEGVFVSFNPMWVKRITNDGCVRHVNWVQEYKRLREAVGIHYPGYMIHESAQWSSFHRKWFFMPRRASNQKYTEAEDENRGTNYLLIASEDFSHVEARQVGNQNGPRGFSAFQFVPETNDRIIVALKSEEKGGIPVASYVTVFDAQSGHILLDEQPLQGKYKYEGIAFV
;
A
#
# COMPACT_ATOMS: atom_id res chain seq x y z
N MET A 1 7.52 58.97 89.87
CA MET A 1 6.07 59.21 90.09
C MET A 1 5.30 58.87 88.82
N LEU A 2 4.13 58.27 89.01
CA LEU A 2 3.26 57.61 88.03
C LEU A 2 2.48 58.57 87.11
N ARG A 3 2.08 58.00 85.95
CA ARG A 3 0.92 58.32 85.06
C ARG A 3 1.04 59.58 84.20
N GLY A 4 0.57 59.61 82.95
CA GLY A 4 -0.17 58.64 82.15
C GLY A 4 -0.83 59.33 80.94
N SER A 5 -0.61 58.74 79.76
CA SER A 5 -1.32 58.83 78.46
C SER A 5 -2.39 59.91 78.19
N SER A 6 -2.30 60.53 77.01
CA SER A 6 -3.26 60.27 75.93
C SER A 6 -2.72 60.81 74.59
N SER A 7 -2.73 59.95 73.56
CA SER A 7 -2.32 60.27 72.19
C SER A 7 -3.57 60.46 71.32
N THR A 8 -3.61 61.58 70.59
CA THR A 8 -4.61 61.86 69.54
C THR A 8 -3.90 62.19 68.22
N PRO A 9 -4.51 61.85 67.06
CA PRO A 9 -3.77 61.57 65.84
C PRO A 9 -3.63 62.80 64.93
N ARG A 10 -2.48 62.92 64.27
CA ARG A 10 -2.24 63.91 63.20
C ARG A 10 -2.83 63.39 61.88
N THR A 11 -3.74 64.18 61.32
CA THR A 11 -4.29 64.03 59.96
C THR A 11 -3.26 64.45 58.91
N SER A 12 -2.95 63.54 57.98
CA SER A 12 -2.09 63.79 56.81
C SER A 12 -2.94 63.91 55.53
N THR A 13 -2.57 64.88 54.71
CA THR A 13 -3.14 65.22 53.38
C THR A 13 -3.17 64.06 52.38
N PRO A 14 -4.22 63.93 51.54
CA PRO A 14 -4.24 62.96 50.46
C PRO A 14 -3.42 63.43 49.24
N ARG A 15 -2.41 62.64 48.85
CA ARG A 15 -1.69 62.75 47.58
C ARG A 15 -2.59 62.32 46.42
N ARG A 16 -2.69 63.13 45.37
CA ARG A 16 -3.21 62.72 44.04
C ARG A 16 -2.34 61.59 43.48
N LEU A 17 -2.96 60.46 43.16
CA LEU A 17 -2.35 59.40 42.34
C LEU A 17 -2.33 59.88 40.87
N SER A 18 -1.15 59.98 40.29
CA SER A 18 -0.98 60.16 38.84
C SER A 18 -1.30 58.85 38.12
N ALA A 19 -2.16 58.90 37.12
CA ALA A 19 -2.38 57.80 36.20
C ALA A 19 -1.06 57.39 35.54
N SER A 20 -0.62 56.15 35.75
CA SER A 20 0.54 55.57 35.08
C SER A 20 0.20 55.32 33.61
N ASN A 21 1.08 55.80 32.72
CA ASN A 21 1.08 55.60 31.28
C ASN A 21 0.73 54.17 30.87
N GLY A 22 -0.30 54.03 30.02
CA GLY A 22 -0.54 52.81 29.27
C GLY A 22 0.63 52.54 28.32
N SER A 23 1.12 51.32 28.30
CA SER A 23 2.17 50.88 27.38
C SER A 23 1.65 50.94 25.94
N GLN A 24 2.11 51.93 25.16
CA GLN A 24 1.88 51.95 23.72
C GLN A 24 2.77 50.90 23.06
N TRP A 25 2.15 49.93 22.40
CA TRP A 25 2.84 48.90 21.64
C TRP A 25 3.43 49.52 20.37
N SER A 26 4.66 49.13 20.03
CA SER A 26 5.25 49.55 18.76
C SER A 26 4.50 48.93 17.57
N VAL A 27 4.49 49.60 16.42
CA VAL A 27 3.87 49.07 15.18
C VAL A 27 4.47 47.72 14.81
N ALA A 28 5.78 47.53 15.02
CA ALA A 28 6.46 46.25 14.77
C ALA A 28 5.97 45.14 15.71
N SER A 29 5.75 45.45 16.99
CA SER A 29 5.18 44.51 17.97
C SER A 29 3.75 44.12 17.60
N LEU A 30 2.96 45.08 17.11
CA LEU A 30 1.59 44.82 16.65
C LEU A 30 1.59 43.88 15.43
N VAL A 31 2.42 44.15 14.43
CA VAL A 31 2.56 43.31 13.23
C VAL A 31 3.02 41.89 13.56
N ALA A 32 4.02 41.74 14.44
CA ALA A 32 4.53 40.44 14.85
C ALA A 32 3.46 39.61 15.58
N VAL A 33 2.71 40.24 16.50
CA VAL A 33 1.61 39.58 17.21
C VAL A 33 0.51 39.19 16.23
N THR A 34 0.10 40.08 15.32
CA THR A 34 -0.91 39.77 14.31
C THR A 34 -0.48 38.58 13.45
N ALA A 35 0.76 38.57 12.95
CA ALA A 35 1.29 37.48 12.14
C ALA A 35 1.30 36.13 12.88
N LEU A 36 1.81 36.09 14.11
CA LEU A 36 1.81 34.88 14.94
C LEU A 36 0.39 34.40 15.23
N THR A 37 -0.53 35.32 15.52
CA THR A 37 -1.91 34.98 15.82
C THR A 37 -2.60 34.41 14.57
N THR A 38 -2.37 34.97 13.39
CA THR A 38 -2.87 34.39 12.13
C THR A 38 -2.29 33.01 11.85
N VAL A 39 -1.00 32.76 12.11
CA VAL A 39 -0.39 31.44 11.94
C VAL A 39 -0.99 30.44 12.92
N LEU A 40 -1.17 30.83 14.18
CA LEU A 40 -1.78 29.99 15.21
C LEU A 40 -3.24 29.67 14.88
N ILE A 41 -4.03 30.66 14.44
CA ILE A 41 -5.43 30.46 14.02
C ILE A 41 -5.47 29.55 12.80
N ALA A 42 -4.66 29.79 11.77
CA ALA A 42 -4.60 28.94 10.58
C ALA A 42 -4.19 27.49 10.93
N SER A 43 -3.23 27.33 11.84
CA SER A 43 -2.78 26.02 12.33
C SER A 43 -3.85 25.32 13.16
N PHE A 44 -4.58 26.05 14.02
CA PHE A 44 -5.70 25.55 14.81
C PHE A 44 -6.89 25.17 13.94
N ILE A 45 -7.23 25.96 12.93
CA ILE A 45 -8.26 25.64 11.93
C ILE A 45 -7.85 24.40 11.13
N ALA A 46 -6.61 24.33 10.65
CA ALA A 46 -6.10 23.15 9.95
C ALA A 46 -6.14 21.90 10.84
N LEU A 47 -5.81 22.03 12.14
CA LEU A 47 -5.88 20.95 13.12
C LEU A 47 -7.33 20.53 13.39
N THR A 48 -8.23 21.48 13.60
CA THR A 48 -9.65 21.20 13.86
C THR A 48 -10.34 20.60 12.64
N LEU A 49 -10.05 21.07 11.42
CA LEU A 49 -10.51 20.42 10.18
C LEU A 49 -9.96 19.00 10.04
N LYS A 50 -8.73 18.73 10.51
CA LYS A 50 -8.18 17.38 10.59
C LYS A 50 -8.82 16.51 11.69
N LEU A 51 -9.27 17.11 12.79
CA LEU A 51 -9.94 16.43 13.91
C LEU A 51 -11.45 16.25 13.69
N GLN A 52 -12.08 17.07 12.84
CA GLN A 52 -13.52 17.06 12.57
C GLN A 52 -13.96 15.95 11.61
N GLN A 53 -13.08 15.05 11.15
CA GLN A 53 -13.52 13.84 10.48
C GLN A 53 -14.15 12.91 11.53
N PRO A 54 -15.48 12.71 11.54
CA PRO A 54 -16.13 11.94 12.59
C PRO A 54 -15.68 10.48 12.51
N GLY A 55 -15.27 9.91 13.65
CA GLY A 55 -15.11 8.46 13.83
C GLY A 55 -13.71 7.88 13.67
N CYS A 56 -12.66 8.69 13.54
CA CYS A 56 -11.29 8.20 13.35
C CYS A 56 -10.33 8.80 14.39
N ASP A 57 -10.25 8.18 15.57
CA ASP A 57 -9.22 8.53 16.54
C ASP A 57 -7.87 8.04 16.01
N ARG A 58 -6.92 8.97 15.81
CA ARG A 58 -5.56 8.63 15.35
C ARG A 58 -4.83 7.83 16.43
N THR A 59 -4.95 6.51 16.38
CA THR A 59 -4.05 5.62 17.10
C THR A 59 -2.64 5.78 16.52
N PRO A 60 -1.59 5.77 17.36
CA PRO A 60 -0.23 5.81 16.85
C PRO A 60 0.04 4.63 15.90
N TYR A 61 0.55 4.92 14.71
CA TYR A 61 0.90 3.89 13.73
C TYR A 61 2.11 3.08 14.21
N ASN A 62 1.96 1.76 14.23
CA ASN A 62 3.06 0.84 14.53
C ASN A 62 3.91 0.59 13.28
N THR A 63 5.10 1.18 13.25
CA THR A 63 6.06 1.04 12.14
C THR A 63 6.81 -0.29 12.12
N SER A 64 6.55 -1.19 13.06
CA SER A 64 7.25 -2.47 13.17
C SER A 64 7.02 -3.32 11.92
N GLN A 65 8.11 -3.78 11.32
CA GLN A 65 8.09 -4.84 10.32
C GLN A 65 7.97 -6.19 11.03
N LEU A 66 7.37 -7.18 10.38
CA LEU A 66 7.32 -8.54 10.89
C LEU A 66 8.68 -9.23 10.67
N GLY A 67 9.21 -9.10 9.45
CA GLY A 67 10.48 -9.71 9.08
C GLY A 67 11.71 -9.11 9.74
N LYS A 68 12.62 -10.01 10.13
CA LYS A 68 13.96 -9.67 10.64
C LYS A 68 15.03 -10.17 9.69
N VAL A 69 15.98 -9.29 9.37
CA VAL A 69 17.13 -9.66 8.53
C VAL A 69 18.14 -10.44 9.37
N ILE A 70 18.43 -11.67 8.98
CA ILE A 70 19.45 -12.50 9.62
C ILE A 70 20.76 -12.32 8.84
N LYS A 71 21.81 -11.86 9.53
CA LYS A 71 23.16 -11.69 8.95
C LYS A 71 24.02 -12.91 9.27
N LEU A 72 24.45 -13.61 8.24
CA LEU A 72 25.33 -14.77 8.36
C LEU A 72 26.80 -14.36 8.51
N ALA A 73 27.64 -15.29 8.97
CA ALA A 73 29.06 -15.04 9.21
C ALA A 73 29.86 -14.69 7.94
N ASP A 74 29.43 -15.19 6.77
CA ASP A 74 30.00 -14.87 5.47
C ASP A 74 29.57 -13.48 4.94
N GLY A 75 28.67 -12.80 5.66
CA GLY A 75 28.08 -11.51 5.32
C GLY A 75 26.86 -11.59 4.41
N SER A 76 26.40 -12.80 4.06
CA SER A 76 25.12 -13.00 3.38
C SER A 76 23.96 -12.62 4.30
N ARG A 77 22.84 -12.25 3.71
CA ARG A 77 21.61 -11.83 4.41
C ARG A 77 20.48 -12.78 4.07
N VAL A 78 19.75 -13.19 5.08
CA VAL A 78 18.63 -14.13 4.98
C VAL A 78 17.36 -13.42 5.42
N TYR A 79 16.31 -13.61 4.63
CA TYR A 79 15.00 -12.99 4.82
C TYR A 79 13.92 -14.08 4.77
N GLU A 80 13.08 -14.11 5.78
CA GLU A 80 11.87 -14.93 5.77
C GLU A 80 10.77 -14.20 4.98
N VAL A 81 10.08 -14.95 4.13
CA VAL A 81 9.00 -14.45 3.29
C VAL A 81 7.80 -15.36 3.35
N VAL A 82 6.64 -14.80 3.06
CA VAL A 82 5.41 -15.55 2.78
C VAL A 82 4.86 -15.15 1.42
N VAL A 83 4.20 -16.11 0.79
CA VAL A 83 3.42 -15.90 -0.44
C VAL A 83 2.00 -16.42 -0.23
N VAL A 84 1.02 -15.83 -0.92
CA VAL A 84 -0.39 -16.23 -0.85
C VAL A 84 -0.97 -16.47 -2.23
N THR A 85 -1.90 -17.43 -2.34
CA THR A 85 -2.54 -17.77 -3.60
C THR A 85 -3.84 -17.02 -3.84
N ASP A 86 -4.08 -16.67 -5.10
CA ASP A 86 -5.43 -16.60 -5.65
C ASP A 86 -5.72 -17.91 -6.38
N LEU A 87 -6.81 -18.58 -5.99
CA LEU A 87 -7.27 -19.85 -6.56
C LEU A 87 -8.45 -19.65 -7.52
N ASP A 88 -8.83 -18.41 -7.83
CA ASP A 88 -10.02 -18.07 -8.60
C ASP A 88 -11.26 -18.82 -8.06
N HIS A 89 -11.98 -19.50 -8.96
CA HIS A 89 -13.15 -20.30 -8.64
C HIS A 89 -12.84 -21.56 -7.81
N ASP A 90 -11.59 -22.04 -7.82
CA ASP A 90 -11.15 -23.23 -7.08
C ASP A 90 -10.90 -22.93 -5.59
N SER A 91 -11.00 -21.66 -5.19
CA SER A 91 -11.04 -21.25 -3.77
C SER A 91 -12.22 -21.88 -3.01
N LYS A 92 -13.30 -22.25 -3.69
CA LYS A 92 -14.50 -22.78 -3.03
C LYS A 92 -14.35 -24.25 -2.67
N ASP A 93 -14.53 -24.60 -1.40
CA ASP A 93 -14.58 -26.00 -0.97
C ASP A 93 -15.87 -26.66 -1.50
N ALA A 94 -15.72 -27.67 -2.37
CA ALA A 94 -16.84 -28.39 -2.96
C ALA A 94 -17.60 -29.27 -1.96
N THR A 95 -16.99 -29.61 -0.82
CA THR A 95 -17.52 -30.51 0.20
C THR A 95 -18.17 -29.78 1.37
N LYS A 96 -17.80 -28.52 1.62
CA LYS A 96 -18.32 -27.71 2.71
C LYS A 96 -19.18 -26.55 2.21
N LYS A 97 -20.28 -26.29 2.91
CA LYS A 97 -21.19 -25.19 2.57
C LYS A 97 -20.59 -23.87 3.05
N ASN A 98 -20.54 -22.89 2.14
CA ASN A 98 -20.05 -21.53 2.41
C ASN A 98 -18.64 -21.53 3.03
N ASP A 99 -17.72 -22.28 2.42
CA ASP A 99 -16.32 -22.34 2.83
C ASP A 99 -15.46 -22.08 1.60
N TRP A 100 -14.58 -21.10 1.70
CA TRP A 100 -13.57 -20.77 0.70
C TRP A 100 -12.21 -20.71 1.36
N HIS A 101 -11.17 -21.04 0.62
CA HIS A 101 -9.82 -21.05 1.11
C HIS A 101 -8.81 -20.48 0.13
N SER A 102 -7.67 -20.09 0.69
CA SER A 102 -6.43 -19.75 -0.01
C SER A 102 -5.27 -20.44 0.69
N TYR A 103 -4.19 -20.69 -0.04
CA TYR A 103 -2.96 -21.22 0.50
C TYR A 103 -1.95 -20.10 0.75
N MET A 104 -1.35 -20.10 1.93
CA MET A 104 -0.20 -19.28 2.27
C MET A 104 1.00 -20.19 2.56
N LYS A 105 2.18 -19.77 2.11
CA LYS A 105 3.38 -20.58 2.21
C LYS A 105 4.58 -19.76 2.60
N ARG A 106 5.45 -20.34 3.44
CA ARG A 106 6.69 -19.72 3.90
C ARG A 106 7.86 -20.06 2.98
N GLY A 107 8.80 -19.14 2.88
CA GLY A 107 10.05 -19.31 2.17
C GLY A 107 11.16 -18.47 2.77
N VAL A 108 12.36 -18.67 2.23
CA VAL A 108 13.58 -17.99 2.64
C VAL A 108 14.30 -17.49 1.41
N ILE A 109 14.60 -16.20 1.39
CA ILE A 109 15.45 -15.58 0.38
C ILE A 109 16.80 -15.30 1.01
N THR A 110 17.87 -15.76 0.37
CA THR A 110 19.25 -15.44 0.78
C THR A 110 19.92 -14.60 -0.30
N ILE A 111 20.53 -13.48 0.08
CA ILE A 111 21.31 -12.62 -0.80
C ILE A 111 22.75 -12.60 -0.33
N ASN A 112 23.69 -12.83 -1.23
CA ASN A 112 25.11 -12.81 -0.90
C ASN A 112 25.59 -11.41 -0.49
N LYS A 113 26.72 -11.34 0.23
CA LYS A 113 27.31 -10.07 0.71
C LYS A 113 27.50 -9.01 -0.40
N GLN A 114 27.86 -9.45 -1.61
CA GLN A 114 28.13 -8.56 -2.74
C GLN A 114 26.86 -8.08 -3.46
N ILE A 115 25.68 -8.61 -3.12
CA ILE A 115 24.40 -8.28 -3.76
C ILE A 115 24.47 -8.56 -5.28
N THR A 116 25.05 -9.70 -5.64
CA THR A 116 25.18 -10.15 -7.03
C THR A 116 24.42 -11.42 -7.33
N LYS A 117 24.03 -12.18 -6.28
CA LYS A 117 23.31 -13.44 -6.39
C LYS A 117 22.33 -13.59 -5.23
N ALA A 118 21.16 -14.14 -5.53
CA ALA A 118 20.17 -14.55 -4.56
C ALA A 118 19.78 -16.02 -4.75
N THR A 119 19.19 -16.62 -3.73
CA THR A 119 18.55 -17.94 -3.76
C THR A 119 17.23 -17.88 -3.03
N ALA A 120 16.22 -18.61 -3.52
CA ALA A 120 14.94 -18.78 -2.86
C ALA A 120 14.73 -20.26 -2.51
N VAL A 121 14.35 -20.55 -1.27
CA VAL A 121 13.99 -21.88 -0.78
C VAL A 121 12.59 -21.80 -0.17
N TRP A 122 11.75 -22.78 -0.46
CA TRP A 122 10.33 -22.77 -0.08
C TRP A 122 10.03 -23.97 0.84
N HIS A 123 9.17 -23.76 1.84
CA HIS A 123 8.76 -24.79 2.80
C HIS A 123 7.48 -25.48 2.31
N ASP A 124 7.64 -26.33 1.29
CA ASP A 124 6.56 -27.02 0.57
C ASP A 124 5.72 -27.94 1.47
N GLU A 125 6.32 -28.46 2.54
CA GLU A 125 5.67 -29.38 3.48
C GLU A 125 4.76 -28.70 4.52
N ASN A 126 4.78 -27.36 4.61
CA ASN A 126 4.09 -26.59 5.66
C ASN A 126 3.16 -25.52 5.06
N GLU A 127 2.27 -25.93 4.17
CA GLU A 127 1.26 -25.04 3.59
C GLU A 127 0.18 -24.67 4.63
N ILE A 128 -0.11 -23.37 4.74
CA ILE A 128 -1.11 -22.81 5.63
C ILE A 128 -2.39 -22.60 4.83
N ILE A 129 -3.52 -23.09 5.34
CA ILE A 129 -4.82 -22.92 4.70
C ILE A 129 -5.59 -21.80 5.40
N LEU A 130 -5.81 -20.69 4.70
CA LEU A 130 -6.59 -19.57 5.18
C LEU A 130 -8.05 -19.78 4.75
N HIS A 131 -9.00 -19.70 5.69
CA HIS A 131 -10.42 -19.94 5.42
C HIS A 131 -11.28 -18.69 5.64
N SER A 132 -12.37 -18.55 4.87
CA SER A 132 -13.46 -17.63 5.14
C SER A 132 -14.81 -18.22 4.72
N SER A 133 -15.86 -17.82 5.43
CA SER A 133 -17.26 -18.10 5.06
C SER A 133 -17.99 -16.89 4.50
N LEU A 134 -17.33 -15.73 4.44
CA LEU A 134 -17.86 -14.50 3.85
C LEU A 134 -17.58 -14.53 2.36
N ALA A 135 -18.59 -14.32 1.52
CA ALA A 135 -18.45 -14.35 0.06
C ALA A 135 -19.34 -13.32 -0.63
N ALA A 136 -18.93 -12.90 -1.82
CA ALA A 136 -19.69 -12.04 -2.71
C ALA A 136 -19.93 -12.76 -4.03
N GLY A 137 -21.20 -12.93 -4.42
CA GLY A 137 -21.55 -13.69 -5.63
C GLY A 137 -21.08 -15.16 -5.61
N GLY A 138 -20.88 -15.73 -4.42
CA GLY A 138 -20.39 -17.11 -4.26
C GLY A 138 -18.88 -17.30 -4.47
N ARG A 139 -18.10 -16.21 -4.46
CA ARG A 139 -16.64 -16.20 -4.54
C ARG A 139 -16.02 -15.49 -3.32
N SER A 140 -14.85 -15.94 -2.88
CA SER A 140 -14.12 -15.42 -1.71
C SER A 140 -12.72 -16.03 -1.64
N MET A 141 -11.84 -15.48 -0.80
CA MET A 141 -10.47 -15.95 -0.58
C MET A 141 -9.61 -15.98 -1.86
N GLU A 142 -9.93 -15.12 -2.81
CA GLU A 142 -9.12 -14.84 -3.98
C GLU A 142 -8.16 -13.71 -3.59
N LEU A 143 -7.10 -14.11 -2.88
CA LEU A 143 -6.20 -13.20 -2.18
C LEU A 143 -5.12 -12.65 -3.12
N SER A 144 -5.24 -11.36 -3.44
CA SER A 144 -4.51 -10.76 -4.57
C SER A 144 -3.30 -9.87 -4.20
N ASP A 145 -2.94 -9.74 -2.93
CA ASP A 145 -1.63 -9.22 -2.50
C ASP A 145 -1.35 -9.48 -1.00
N LEU A 146 -0.14 -9.17 -0.54
CA LEU A 146 0.25 -9.13 0.87
C LEU A 146 0.95 -7.81 1.22
N ALA A 147 0.63 -7.27 2.40
CA ALA A 147 1.35 -6.13 2.96
C ALA A 147 1.51 -6.25 4.48
N VAL A 148 2.66 -5.79 5.00
CA VAL A 148 2.84 -5.58 6.44
C VAL A 148 2.41 -4.16 6.78
N PHE A 149 1.38 -4.03 7.62
CA PHE A 149 0.82 -2.74 8.01
C PHE A 149 0.39 -2.74 9.47
N ASP A 150 0.83 -1.72 10.22
CA ASP A 150 0.50 -1.53 11.63
C ASP A 150 0.85 -2.75 12.49
N GLY A 151 2.00 -3.39 12.19
CA GLY A 151 2.45 -4.62 12.85
C GLY A 151 1.62 -5.87 12.55
N ASN A 152 0.80 -5.87 11.48
CA ASN A 152 0.00 -7.01 11.05
C ASN A 152 0.35 -7.40 9.61
N LEU A 153 0.25 -8.70 9.28
CA LEU A 153 0.24 -9.16 7.91
C LEU A 153 -1.19 -9.04 7.38
N LEU A 154 -1.37 -8.37 6.25
CA LEU A 154 -2.66 -8.15 5.61
C LEU A 154 -2.70 -8.77 4.22
N SER A 155 -3.90 -9.21 3.82
CA SER A 155 -4.23 -9.55 2.44
C SER A 155 -5.59 -8.98 2.07
N ILE A 156 -5.90 -8.91 0.78
CA ILE A 156 -7.18 -8.42 0.26
C ILE A 156 -7.81 -9.48 -0.63
N ASP A 157 -9.10 -9.74 -0.43
CA ASP A 157 -9.91 -10.57 -1.31
C ASP A 157 -10.53 -9.69 -2.41
N ASP A 158 -10.18 -9.95 -3.67
CA ASP A 158 -10.58 -9.15 -4.83
C ASP A 158 -12.08 -9.32 -5.20
N ARG A 159 -12.78 -10.26 -4.55
CA ARG A 159 -14.22 -10.50 -4.79
C ARG A 159 -15.07 -9.77 -3.80
N THR A 160 -14.77 -9.96 -2.52
CA THR A 160 -15.52 -9.32 -1.44
C THR A 160 -15.08 -7.88 -1.19
N GLY A 161 -13.83 -7.54 -1.55
CA GLY A 161 -13.19 -6.28 -1.17
C GLY A 161 -12.79 -6.23 0.31
N ILE A 162 -12.82 -7.36 1.02
CA ILE A 162 -12.43 -7.42 2.44
C ILE A 162 -10.91 -7.49 2.53
N VAL A 163 -10.33 -6.58 3.32
CA VAL A 163 -8.96 -6.70 3.81
C VAL A 163 -8.98 -7.58 5.06
N TYR A 164 -8.19 -8.64 5.05
CA TYR A 164 -8.03 -9.57 6.15
C TYR A 164 -6.70 -9.34 6.87
N LYS A 165 -6.73 -9.40 8.21
CA LYS A 165 -5.54 -9.60 9.05
C LYS A 165 -5.24 -11.09 9.12
N ILE A 166 -4.00 -11.48 8.85
CA ILE A 166 -3.55 -12.86 9.00
C ILE A 166 -2.85 -12.98 10.36
N VAL A 167 -3.49 -13.69 11.30
CA VAL A 167 -3.02 -13.86 12.68
C VAL A 167 -3.12 -15.33 13.04
N GLU A 168 -2.01 -15.94 13.50
CA GLU A 168 -1.96 -17.37 13.85
C GLU A 168 -2.61 -18.25 12.79
N ASP A 169 -2.23 -18.04 11.52
CA ASP A 169 -2.69 -18.80 10.36
C ASP A 169 -4.21 -18.68 10.07
N LYS A 170 -4.87 -17.63 10.60
CA LYS A 170 -6.28 -17.33 10.35
C LYS A 170 -6.46 -16.00 9.62
N ALA A 171 -7.35 -15.96 8.65
CA ALA A 171 -7.78 -14.74 7.98
C ALA A 171 -8.94 -14.10 8.77
N LEU A 172 -8.67 -12.98 9.44
CA LEU A 172 -9.63 -12.21 10.23
C LEU A 172 -10.10 -10.98 9.45
N PRO A 173 -11.40 -10.86 9.11
CA PRO A 173 -11.92 -9.68 8.42
C PRO A 173 -11.61 -8.40 9.20
N TRP A 174 -11.11 -7.37 8.52
CA TRP A 174 -10.81 -6.08 9.15
C TRP A 174 -11.60 -4.92 8.53
N VAL A 175 -11.43 -4.66 7.24
CA VAL A 175 -12.07 -3.52 6.55
C VAL A 175 -12.69 -3.98 5.25
N LEU A 176 -13.93 -3.55 4.97
CA LEU A 176 -14.58 -3.75 3.68
C LEU A 176 -14.33 -2.54 2.78
N LEU A 177 -13.84 -2.80 1.57
CA LEU A 177 -13.62 -1.79 0.53
C LEU A 177 -14.70 -1.93 -0.56
N VAL A 178 -15.48 -0.87 -0.74
CA VAL A 178 -16.51 -0.78 -1.78
C VAL A 178 -15.90 -0.25 -3.08
N ASP A 179 -16.37 -0.76 -4.22
CA ASP A 179 -15.81 -0.43 -5.54
C ASP A 179 -15.88 1.07 -5.90
N GLY A 180 -15.03 1.48 -6.84
CA GLY A 180 -15.01 2.84 -7.40
C GLY A 180 -14.84 3.92 -6.33
N ALA A 181 -15.73 4.92 -6.37
CA ALA A 181 -15.75 6.04 -5.45
C ALA A 181 -16.33 5.70 -4.06
N GLY A 182 -16.64 4.43 -3.79
CA GLY A 182 -17.24 3.96 -2.53
C GLY A 182 -18.76 4.00 -2.51
N ASN A 183 -19.40 4.26 -3.65
CA ASN A 183 -20.85 4.36 -3.81
C ASN A 183 -21.42 3.25 -4.72
N GLU A 184 -20.74 2.11 -4.76
CA GLU A 184 -21.13 0.93 -5.52
C GLU A 184 -21.76 -0.13 -4.61
N THR A 185 -22.43 -1.12 -5.19
CA THR A 185 -23.06 -2.22 -4.42
C THR A 185 -22.20 -3.48 -4.31
N LYS A 186 -21.02 -3.48 -4.96
CA LYS A 186 -20.09 -4.61 -5.00
C LYS A 186 -18.76 -4.27 -4.32
N GLY A 187 -18.04 -5.32 -3.91
CA GLY A 187 -16.69 -5.23 -3.37
C GLY A 187 -15.70 -4.65 -4.39
N PHE A 188 -14.70 -3.95 -3.88
CA PHE A 188 -13.58 -3.45 -4.67
C PHE A 188 -12.69 -4.61 -5.10
N LYS A 189 -12.40 -4.71 -6.41
CA LYS A 189 -11.42 -5.64 -6.95
C LYS A 189 -10.01 -5.12 -6.69
N GLY A 190 -9.51 -5.40 -5.48
CA GLY A 190 -8.21 -4.97 -5.01
C GLY A 190 -7.13 -5.94 -5.47
N GLU A 191 -6.16 -5.43 -6.22
CA GLU A 191 -5.13 -6.20 -6.92
C GLU A 191 -3.72 -5.92 -6.39
N TRP A 192 -3.55 -4.88 -5.57
CA TRP A 192 -2.25 -4.56 -4.97
C TRP A 192 -2.42 -3.80 -3.67
N LEU A 193 -1.44 -3.98 -2.78
CA LEU A 193 -1.33 -3.33 -1.48
C LEU A 193 0.04 -2.69 -1.28
N THR A 194 0.07 -1.48 -0.72
CA THR A 194 1.31 -0.88 -0.24
C THR A 194 1.06 0.06 0.94
N VAL A 195 2.12 0.53 1.57
CA VAL A 195 2.06 1.42 2.72
C VAL A 195 2.74 2.75 2.38
N LYS A 196 2.02 3.84 2.57
CA LYS A 196 2.54 5.20 2.39
C LYS A 196 2.05 6.10 3.52
N ASP A 197 3.01 6.77 4.17
CA ASP A 197 2.77 7.76 5.23
C ASP A 197 1.87 7.27 6.37
N GLY A 198 2.03 5.99 6.75
CA GLY A 198 1.27 5.37 7.84
C GLY A 198 -0.16 4.97 7.48
N GLU A 199 -0.52 5.00 6.20
CA GLU A 199 -1.79 4.49 5.68
C GLU A 199 -1.52 3.31 4.74
N LEU A 200 -2.43 2.33 4.74
CA LEU A 200 -2.49 1.27 3.73
C LEU A 200 -3.15 1.83 2.47
N TRP A 201 -2.58 1.53 1.32
CA TRP A 201 -3.11 1.89 0.01
C TRP A 201 -3.45 0.60 -0.74
N ALA A 202 -4.69 0.50 -1.20
CA ALA A 202 -5.17 -0.62 -1.99
C ALA A 202 -5.67 -0.11 -3.35
N GLY A 203 -5.12 -0.61 -4.44
CA GLY A 203 -5.60 -0.30 -5.79
C GLY A 203 -6.05 -1.53 -6.54
N GLY A 204 -6.70 -1.30 -7.68
CA GLY A 204 -7.18 -2.34 -8.57
C GLY A 204 -6.40 -2.38 -9.87
N LEU A 205 -7.02 -2.94 -10.91
CA LEU A 205 -6.41 -3.16 -12.23
C LEU A 205 -5.79 -1.91 -12.89
N GLY A 206 -6.21 -0.70 -12.51
CA GLY A 206 -5.61 0.54 -13.01
C GLY A 206 -5.89 0.84 -14.49
N LYS A 207 -6.90 0.20 -15.08
CA LYS A 207 -7.44 0.54 -16.40
C LYS A 207 -8.95 0.73 -16.34
N GLU A 208 -9.51 1.22 -17.44
CA GLU A 208 -10.94 1.21 -17.66
C GLU A 208 -11.53 -0.21 -17.49
N TRP A 209 -12.66 -0.31 -16.77
CA TRP A 209 -13.45 -1.54 -16.78
C TRP A 209 -14.13 -1.66 -18.14
N THR A 210 -14.06 -2.85 -18.71
CA THR A 210 -14.59 -3.17 -20.03
C THR A 210 -15.36 -4.48 -20.00
N THR A 211 -16.19 -4.73 -21.02
CA THR A 211 -16.64 -6.10 -21.32
C THR A 211 -15.46 -6.98 -21.74
N THR A 212 -15.69 -8.29 -21.90
CA THR A 212 -14.74 -9.28 -22.39
C THR A 212 -14.22 -8.96 -23.80
N GLU A 213 -14.95 -8.16 -24.58
CA GLU A 213 -14.60 -7.67 -25.93
C GLU A 213 -14.02 -6.24 -25.90
N GLY A 214 -13.71 -5.71 -24.72
CA GLY A 214 -13.05 -4.41 -24.55
C GLY A 214 -13.97 -3.20 -24.73
N VAL A 215 -15.29 -3.35 -24.65
CA VAL A 215 -16.21 -2.21 -24.69
C VAL A 215 -16.19 -1.50 -23.33
N PHE A 216 -15.93 -0.19 -23.31
CA PHE A 216 -15.88 0.61 -22.08
C PHE A 216 -17.16 0.52 -21.26
N VAL A 217 -17.02 0.41 -19.93
CA VAL A 217 -18.12 0.37 -18.97
C VAL A 217 -17.95 1.43 -17.87
N SER A 218 -16.80 1.47 -17.19
CA SER A 218 -16.57 2.44 -16.10
C SER A 218 -15.08 2.68 -15.81
N PHE A 219 -14.79 3.64 -14.93
CA PHE A 219 -13.45 3.91 -14.41
C PHE A 219 -13.19 3.30 -13.03
N ASN A 220 -14.06 2.43 -12.52
CA ASN A 220 -14.00 1.97 -11.13
C ASN A 220 -12.65 1.32 -10.72
N PRO A 221 -12.00 0.49 -11.56
CA PRO A 221 -10.69 -0.09 -11.21
C PRO A 221 -9.55 0.93 -11.14
N MET A 222 -9.79 2.17 -11.56
CA MET A 222 -8.83 3.29 -11.48
C MET A 222 -9.02 4.14 -10.22
N TRP A 223 -9.87 3.71 -9.28
CA TRP A 223 -9.96 4.30 -7.94
C TRP A 223 -9.11 3.53 -6.94
N VAL A 224 -8.40 4.25 -6.08
CA VAL A 224 -7.53 3.70 -5.03
C VAL A 224 -8.14 3.98 -3.66
N LYS A 225 -7.95 3.07 -2.72
CA LYS A 225 -8.46 3.16 -1.35
C LYS A 225 -7.30 3.47 -0.41
N ARG A 226 -7.46 4.48 0.43
CA ARG A 226 -6.53 4.81 1.52
C ARG A 226 -7.17 4.43 2.83
N ILE A 227 -6.49 3.63 3.62
CA ILE A 227 -6.99 3.06 4.86
C ILE A 227 -6.04 3.46 5.99
N THR A 228 -6.55 4.17 6.99
CA THR A 228 -5.79 4.48 8.20
C THR A 228 -5.68 3.24 9.11
N ASN A 229 -4.80 3.25 10.10
CA ASN A 229 -4.59 2.12 11.00
C ASN A 229 -5.79 1.78 11.90
N ASP A 230 -6.66 2.74 12.17
CA ASP A 230 -7.96 2.55 12.80
C ASP A 230 -9.06 2.07 11.82
N GLY A 231 -8.75 1.95 10.53
CA GLY A 231 -9.63 1.35 9.51
C GLY A 231 -10.50 2.33 8.72
N CYS A 232 -10.26 3.64 8.84
CA CYS A 232 -11.03 4.63 8.08
C CYS A 232 -10.61 4.66 6.61
N VAL A 233 -11.60 4.56 5.72
CA VAL A 233 -11.40 4.45 4.28
C VAL A 233 -11.65 5.78 3.59
N ARG A 234 -10.73 6.20 2.72
CA ARG A 234 -10.92 7.28 1.74
C ARG A 234 -10.76 6.74 0.33
N HIS A 235 -11.57 7.25 -0.60
CA HIS A 235 -11.56 6.86 -2.00
C HIS A 235 -10.87 7.96 -2.82
N VAL A 236 -9.83 7.61 -3.58
CA VAL A 236 -9.01 8.53 -4.37
C VAL A 236 -9.13 8.17 -5.84
N ASN A 237 -9.50 9.15 -6.66
CA ASN A 237 -9.57 8.97 -8.11
C ASN A 237 -8.15 9.04 -8.69
N TRP A 238 -7.68 7.95 -9.29
CA TRP A 238 -6.36 7.83 -9.92
C TRP A 238 -6.43 7.70 -11.45
N VAL A 239 -7.53 8.14 -12.07
CA VAL A 239 -7.73 8.02 -13.51
C VAL A 239 -6.59 8.65 -14.32
N GLN A 240 -6.07 9.80 -13.88
CA GLN A 240 -4.99 10.49 -14.61
C GLN A 240 -3.62 9.89 -14.31
N GLU A 241 -3.41 9.42 -13.10
CA GLU A 241 -2.19 8.80 -12.61
C GLU A 241 -1.91 7.52 -13.40
N TYR A 242 -2.90 6.63 -13.53
CA TYR A 242 -2.77 5.43 -14.37
C TYR A 242 -2.61 5.74 -15.86
N LYS A 243 -3.24 6.81 -16.37
CA LYS A 243 -3.03 7.25 -17.75
C LYS A 243 -1.58 7.68 -17.98
N ARG A 244 -0.99 8.45 -17.06
CA ARG A 244 0.42 8.84 -17.11
C ARG A 244 1.37 7.63 -17.06
N LEU A 245 1.03 6.61 -16.27
CA LEU A 245 1.80 5.36 -16.22
C LEU A 245 1.87 4.66 -17.59
N ARG A 246 0.73 4.47 -18.27
CA ARG A 246 0.73 3.86 -19.61
C ARG A 246 1.32 4.76 -20.69
N GLU A 247 1.13 6.07 -20.60
CA GLU A 247 1.69 7.06 -21.53
C GLU A 247 3.22 7.12 -21.49
N ALA A 248 3.83 6.82 -20.34
CA ALA A 248 5.29 6.77 -20.18
C ALA A 248 5.97 5.74 -21.09
N VAL A 249 5.22 4.73 -21.57
CA VAL A 249 5.67 3.72 -22.54
C VAL A 249 4.96 3.84 -23.89
N GLY A 250 4.32 4.98 -24.16
CA GLY A 250 3.66 5.27 -25.43
C GLY A 250 2.34 4.51 -25.67
N ILE A 251 1.73 3.95 -24.61
CA ILE A 251 0.45 3.25 -24.73
C ILE A 251 -0.70 4.25 -24.50
N HIS A 252 -1.59 4.34 -25.48
CA HIS A 252 -2.78 5.18 -25.43
C HIS A 252 -4.04 4.34 -25.66
N TYR A 253 -5.18 4.78 -25.11
CA TYR A 253 -6.47 4.13 -25.34
C TYR A 253 -6.76 4.01 -26.85
N PRO A 254 -7.21 2.84 -27.37
CA PRO A 254 -7.76 1.68 -26.66
C PRO A 254 -6.73 0.69 -26.11
N GLY A 255 -5.43 0.95 -26.29
CA GLY A 255 -4.37 0.25 -25.56
C GLY A 255 -4.48 0.44 -24.05
N TYR A 256 -3.92 -0.49 -23.30
CA TYR A 256 -4.11 -0.59 -21.86
C TYR A 256 -2.90 -1.17 -21.13
N MET A 257 -2.93 -1.02 -19.82
CA MET A 257 -1.97 -1.58 -18.88
C MET A 257 -2.74 -2.08 -17.66
N ILE A 258 -2.43 -3.28 -17.17
CA ILE A 258 -3.04 -3.86 -15.96
C ILE A 258 -2.00 -3.86 -14.85
N HIS A 259 -2.39 -3.34 -13.69
CA HIS A 259 -1.55 -3.26 -12.51
C HIS A 259 -2.06 -4.21 -11.42
N GLU A 260 -1.21 -5.16 -11.04
CA GLU A 260 -1.41 -6.06 -9.88
C GLU A 260 -0.26 -5.94 -8.89
N SER A 261 0.62 -4.95 -9.08
CA SER A 261 1.67 -4.71 -8.10
C SER A 261 2.14 -3.26 -8.13
N ALA A 262 2.20 -2.68 -6.94
CA ALA A 262 2.66 -1.32 -6.71
C ALA A 262 3.31 -1.23 -5.33
N GLN A 263 4.43 -0.51 -5.22
CA GLN A 263 5.04 -0.21 -3.93
C GLN A 263 5.43 1.27 -3.82
N TRP A 264 5.21 1.85 -2.65
CA TRP A 264 5.75 3.17 -2.31
C TRP A 264 7.12 3.00 -1.64
N SER A 265 8.15 3.63 -2.21
CA SER A 265 9.46 3.74 -1.58
C SER A 265 9.52 5.03 -0.77
N SER A 266 9.56 4.90 0.56
CA SER A 266 9.80 6.04 1.45
C SER A 266 11.24 6.58 1.32
N PHE A 267 12.19 5.71 0.96
CA PHE A 267 13.59 6.08 0.74
C PHE A 267 13.76 6.96 -0.52
N HIS A 268 13.15 6.56 -1.64
CA HIS A 268 13.24 7.30 -2.90
C HIS A 268 12.17 8.39 -3.03
N ARG A 269 11.12 8.36 -2.20
CA ARG A 269 9.89 9.16 -2.33
C ARG A 269 9.25 9.02 -3.71
N LYS A 270 9.13 7.79 -4.18
CA LYS A 270 8.60 7.44 -5.49
C LYS A 270 7.69 6.22 -5.42
N TRP A 271 6.75 6.18 -6.35
CA TRP A 271 5.95 4.99 -6.62
C TRP A 271 6.68 4.09 -7.61
N PHE A 272 6.59 2.79 -7.39
CA PHE A 272 7.10 1.76 -8.29
C PHE A 272 5.94 0.86 -8.69
N PHE A 273 5.82 0.54 -9.97
CA PHE A 273 4.82 -0.38 -10.49
C PHE A 273 5.48 -1.40 -11.40
N MET A 274 5.01 -2.64 -11.29
CA MET A 274 5.37 -3.71 -12.21
C MET A 274 4.07 -4.25 -12.81
N PRO A 275 3.56 -3.65 -13.91
CA PRO A 275 2.29 -4.06 -14.48
C PRO A 275 2.31 -5.53 -14.88
N ARG A 276 1.18 -6.23 -14.66
CA ARG A 276 0.98 -7.61 -15.13
C ARG A 276 0.95 -7.64 -16.64
N ARG A 277 0.16 -6.73 -17.24
CA ARG A 277 -0.12 -6.69 -18.68
C ARG A 277 0.14 -5.31 -19.27
N ALA A 278 0.57 -5.28 -20.53
CA ALA A 278 0.65 -4.05 -21.31
C ALA A 278 0.39 -4.34 -22.80
N SER A 279 -0.46 -3.53 -23.44
CA SER A 279 -0.80 -3.71 -24.85
C SER A 279 -1.14 -2.39 -25.53
N ASN A 280 -0.67 -2.21 -26.77
CA ASN A 280 -1.12 -1.14 -27.66
C ASN A 280 -2.46 -1.45 -28.34
N GLN A 281 -2.93 -2.69 -28.23
CA GLN A 281 -4.19 -3.15 -28.82
C GLN A 281 -5.33 -3.08 -27.81
N LYS A 282 -6.55 -3.05 -28.31
CA LYS A 282 -7.77 -3.07 -27.50
C LYS A 282 -7.81 -4.34 -26.64
N TYR A 283 -8.27 -4.20 -25.39
CA TYR A 283 -8.47 -5.35 -24.50
C TYR A 283 -9.44 -6.37 -25.08
N THR A 284 -9.07 -7.65 -25.00
CA THR A 284 -9.99 -8.79 -24.99
C THR A 284 -9.47 -9.79 -23.98
N GLU A 285 -10.36 -10.50 -23.29
CA GLU A 285 -9.97 -11.47 -22.25
C GLU A 285 -9.01 -12.55 -22.81
N ALA A 286 -9.32 -13.10 -23.98
CA ALA A 286 -8.52 -14.15 -24.60
C ALA A 286 -7.11 -13.69 -25.03
N GLU A 287 -6.97 -12.47 -25.54
CA GLU A 287 -5.65 -11.97 -25.95
C GLU A 287 -4.83 -11.48 -24.77
N ASP A 288 -5.47 -11.01 -23.69
CA ASP A 288 -4.82 -10.44 -22.51
C ASP A 288 -3.86 -11.42 -21.83
N GLU A 289 -4.20 -12.71 -21.81
CA GLU A 289 -3.35 -13.77 -21.26
C GLU A 289 -1.94 -13.78 -21.85
N ASN A 290 -1.77 -13.29 -23.09
CA ASN A 290 -0.49 -13.25 -23.80
C ASN A 290 0.18 -11.86 -23.76
N ARG A 291 -0.33 -10.92 -22.95
CA ARG A 291 0.17 -9.54 -22.84
C ARG A 291 1.06 -9.30 -21.64
N GLY A 292 1.67 -10.36 -21.09
CA GLY A 292 2.66 -10.25 -20.02
C GLY A 292 3.78 -9.29 -20.39
N THR A 293 4.21 -8.49 -19.41
CA THR A 293 5.24 -7.45 -19.61
C THR A 293 6.37 -7.56 -18.59
N ASN A 294 7.46 -6.87 -18.89
CA ASN A 294 8.65 -6.78 -18.05
C ASN A 294 8.95 -5.33 -17.63
N TYR A 295 7.97 -4.43 -17.69
CA TYR A 295 8.15 -3.04 -17.29
C TYR A 295 8.32 -2.88 -15.78
N LEU A 296 9.23 -1.99 -15.40
CA LEU A 296 9.31 -1.34 -14.10
C LEU A 296 9.07 0.15 -14.31
N LEU A 297 7.96 0.66 -13.81
CA LEU A 297 7.60 2.07 -13.87
C LEU A 297 7.94 2.74 -12.54
N ILE A 298 8.61 3.88 -12.58
CA ILE A 298 9.05 4.63 -11.41
C ILE A 298 8.50 6.05 -11.53
N ALA A 299 7.49 6.38 -10.72
CA ALA A 299 6.81 7.67 -10.77
C ALA A 299 7.17 8.56 -9.57
N SER A 300 7.26 9.87 -9.81
CA SER A 300 7.26 10.86 -8.72
C SER A 300 5.97 10.74 -7.89
N GLU A 301 6.00 11.26 -6.66
CA GLU A 301 4.86 11.21 -5.74
C GLU A 301 3.55 11.76 -6.35
N ASP A 302 3.65 12.76 -7.22
CA ASP A 302 2.55 13.43 -7.93
C ASP A 302 2.33 12.93 -9.38
N PHE A 303 3.08 11.89 -9.79
CA PHE A 303 3.08 11.34 -11.15
C PHE A 303 3.44 12.35 -12.26
N SER A 304 4.00 13.51 -11.93
CA SER A 304 4.45 14.51 -12.93
C SER A 304 5.62 14.01 -13.77
N HIS A 305 6.39 13.07 -13.24
CA HIS A 305 7.45 12.38 -13.95
C HIS A 305 7.32 10.87 -13.75
N VAL A 306 7.28 10.13 -14.86
CA VAL A 306 7.25 8.66 -14.87
C VAL A 306 8.41 8.18 -15.74
N GLU A 307 9.31 7.43 -15.12
CA GLU A 307 10.37 6.71 -15.80
C GLU A 307 9.92 5.27 -16.05
N ALA A 308 10.21 4.72 -17.23
CA ALA A 308 9.95 3.33 -17.54
C ALA A 308 11.26 2.60 -17.87
N ARG A 309 11.42 1.40 -17.30
CA ARG A 309 12.53 0.48 -17.56
C ARG A 309 12.00 -0.90 -17.88
N GLN A 310 12.84 -1.74 -18.47
CA GLN A 310 12.56 -3.15 -18.64
C GLN A 310 13.52 -3.96 -17.76
N VAL A 311 12.99 -4.99 -17.09
CA VAL A 311 13.76 -5.84 -16.18
C VAL A 311 13.63 -7.30 -16.60
N GLY A 312 14.76 -7.93 -16.91
CA GLY A 312 14.79 -9.31 -17.40
C GLY A 312 14.10 -9.47 -18.76
N ASN A 313 13.78 -10.72 -19.12
CA ASN A 313 13.19 -11.05 -20.41
C ASN A 313 11.66 -10.97 -20.38
N GLN A 314 11.06 -10.59 -21.51
CA GLN A 314 9.61 -10.66 -21.71
C GLN A 314 9.22 -12.08 -22.15
N ASN A 315 8.46 -12.78 -21.31
CA ASN A 315 8.14 -14.19 -21.48
C ASN A 315 6.66 -14.40 -21.86
N GLY A 316 6.14 -13.63 -22.82
CA GLY A 316 4.79 -13.77 -23.36
C GLY A 316 3.69 -13.72 -22.29
N PRO A 317 3.14 -14.87 -21.85
CA PRO A 317 2.04 -14.91 -20.89
C PRO A 317 2.41 -14.61 -19.44
N ARG A 318 3.69 -14.55 -19.06
CA ARG A 318 4.08 -14.26 -17.66
C ARG A 318 3.95 -12.78 -17.34
N GLY A 319 3.12 -12.44 -16.36
CA GLY A 319 2.94 -11.07 -15.88
C GLY A 319 3.29 -10.95 -14.41
N PHE A 320 3.82 -9.79 -13.99
CA PHE A 320 4.06 -9.52 -12.57
C PHE A 320 2.76 -9.50 -11.78
N SER A 321 2.74 -10.21 -10.65
CA SER A 321 1.58 -10.33 -9.76
C SER A 321 1.80 -9.72 -8.38
N ALA A 322 3.05 -9.55 -7.94
CA ALA A 322 3.38 -8.89 -6.68
C ALA A 322 4.87 -8.54 -6.64
N PHE A 323 5.28 -7.55 -5.84
CA PHE A 323 6.68 -7.34 -5.51
C PHE A 323 6.86 -6.61 -4.19
N GLN A 324 8.03 -6.78 -3.58
CA GLN A 324 8.46 -6.08 -2.37
C GLN A 324 9.90 -5.61 -2.50
N PHE A 325 10.21 -4.47 -1.87
CA PHE A 325 11.60 -4.06 -1.65
C PHE A 325 12.24 -4.92 -0.58
N VAL A 326 13.45 -5.41 -0.83
CA VAL A 326 14.19 -6.20 0.15
C VAL A 326 14.66 -5.29 1.30
N PRO A 327 14.36 -5.61 2.57
CA PRO A 327 14.77 -4.80 3.72
C PRO A 327 16.28 -4.58 3.80
N GLU A 328 16.71 -3.45 4.36
CA GLU A 328 18.12 -3.05 4.48
C GLU A 328 18.88 -2.95 3.13
N THR A 329 18.17 -2.73 2.03
CA THR A 329 18.78 -2.49 0.70
C THR A 329 18.55 -1.08 0.15
N ASN A 330 17.98 -0.18 0.95
CA ASN A 330 17.58 1.17 0.52
C ASN A 330 16.66 1.14 -0.72
N ASP A 331 15.71 0.21 -0.73
CA ASP A 331 14.75 -0.02 -1.82
C ASP A 331 15.40 -0.29 -3.20
N ARG A 332 16.68 -0.69 -3.20
CA ARG A 332 17.43 -1.00 -4.44
C ARG A 332 17.11 -2.39 -4.97
N ILE A 333 16.90 -3.38 -4.09
CA ILE A 333 16.67 -4.76 -4.51
C ILE A 333 15.19 -5.09 -4.38
N ILE A 334 14.64 -5.71 -5.41
CA ILE A 334 13.25 -6.14 -5.46
C ILE A 334 13.20 -7.66 -5.53
N VAL A 335 12.30 -8.26 -4.74
CA VAL A 335 11.76 -9.60 -5.01
C VAL A 335 10.40 -9.43 -5.68
N ALA A 336 10.18 -10.13 -6.79
CA ALA A 336 8.93 -10.06 -7.52
C ALA A 336 8.39 -11.46 -7.83
N LEU A 337 7.07 -11.56 -7.86
CA LEU A 337 6.32 -12.70 -8.37
C LEU A 337 5.80 -12.41 -9.77
N LYS A 338 5.77 -13.46 -10.60
CA LYS A 338 4.99 -13.49 -11.83
C LYS A 338 4.05 -14.68 -11.80
N SER A 339 2.82 -14.53 -12.29
CA SER A 339 1.94 -15.66 -12.56
C SER A 339 1.64 -15.82 -14.05
N GLU A 340 1.33 -17.05 -14.43
CA GLU A 340 1.05 -17.48 -15.79
C GLU A 340 -0.28 -18.22 -15.84
N GLU A 341 -1.10 -17.88 -16.82
CA GLU A 341 -2.42 -18.46 -17.05
C GLU A 341 -2.54 -18.87 -18.51
N LYS A 342 -3.37 -19.88 -18.77
CA LYS A 342 -3.68 -20.32 -20.13
C LYS A 342 -5.10 -20.84 -20.22
N GLY A 343 -5.95 -20.16 -20.99
CA GLY A 343 -7.36 -20.47 -21.14
C GLY A 343 -8.13 -20.34 -19.82
N GLY A 344 -7.80 -19.32 -19.02
CA GLY A 344 -8.38 -19.05 -17.71
C GLY A 344 -7.93 -20.01 -16.61
N ILE A 345 -6.92 -20.84 -16.85
CA ILE A 345 -6.42 -21.82 -15.89
C ILE A 345 -5.01 -21.42 -15.43
N PRO A 346 -4.76 -21.33 -14.11
CA PRO A 346 -3.43 -21.15 -13.55
C PRO A 346 -2.45 -22.23 -14.03
N VAL A 347 -1.30 -21.81 -14.54
CA VAL A 347 -0.26 -22.71 -15.04
C VAL A 347 0.88 -22.82 -14.03
N ALA A 348 1.40 -21.68 -13.57
CA ALA A 348 2.52 -21.59 -12.66
C ALA A 348 2.66 -20.18 -12.10
N SER A 349 3.43 -20.07 -11.02
CA SER A 349 3.99 -18.80 -10.56
C SER A 349 5.49 -18.91 -10.42
N TYR A 350 6.17 -17.77 -10.49
CA TYR A 350 7.62 -17.66 -10.51
C TYR A 350 8.09 -16.57 -9.57
N VAL A 351 9.24 -16.77 -8.93
CA VAL A 351 9.95 -15.74 -8.16
C VAL A 351 11.22 -15.31 -8.87
N THR A 352 11.51 -14.01 -8.85
CA THR A 352 12.78 -13.45 -9.30
C THR A 352 13.27 -12.38 -8.33
N VAL A 353 14.58 -12.15 -8.29
CA VAL A 353 15.21 -11.09 -7.49
C VAL A 353 16.14 -10.29 -8.39
N PHE A 354 16.06 -8.98 -8.34
CA PHE A 354 16.87 -8.10 -9.19
C PHE A 354 17.11 -6.74 -8.54
N ASP A 355 18.09 -6.03 -9.09
CA ASP A 355 18.40 -4.65 -8.74
C ASP A 355 17.56 -3.68 -9.58
N ALA A 356 16.72 -2.88 -8.93
CA ALA A 356 15.81 -1.93 -9.58
C ALA A 356 16.56 -0.79 -10.30
N GLN A 357 17.77 -0.45 -9.84
CA GLN A 357 18.57 0.61 -10.44
C GLN A 357 19.29 0.12 -11.71
N SER A 358 19.98 -1.01 -11.62
CA SER A 358 20.81 -1.52 -12.73
C SER A 358 20.08 -2.48 -13.66
N GLY A 359 18.96 -3.07 -13.23
CA GLY A 359 18.28 -4.16 -13.92
C GLY A 359 19.01 -5.51 -13.81
N HIS A 360 20.11 -5.59 -13.03
CA HIS A 360 20.87 -6.82 -12.85
C HIS A 360 20.02 -7.88 -12.13
N ILE A 361 19.92 -9.07 -12.73
CA ILE A 361 19.18 -10.19 -12.17
C ILE A 361 20.07 -10.94 -11.17
N LEU A 362 19.62 -11.01 -9.91
CA LEU A 362 20.28 -11.74 -8.83
C LEU A 362 19.77 -13.19 -8.75
N LEU A 363 18.51 -13.42 -9.14
CA LEU A 363 17.87 -14.72 -9.23
C LEU A 363 16.98 -14.75 -10.49
N ASP A 364 17.35 -15.58 -11.46
CA ASP A 364 16.49 -15.88 -12.61
C ASP A 364 15.16 -16.49 -12.15
N GLU A 365 14.09 -16.28 -12.92
CA GLU A 365 12.75 -16.79 -12.62
C GLU A 365 12.78 -18.28 -12.20
N GLN A 366 12.47 -18.56 -10.93
CA GLN A 366 12.34 -19.92 -10.40
C GLN A 366 10.85 -20.24 -10.18
N PRO A 367 10.35 -21.40 -10.63
CA PRO A 367 8.96 -21.77 -10.40
C PRO A 367 8.70 -22.02 -8.91
N LEU A 368 7.52 -21.62 -8.44
CA LEU A 368 6.95 -22.09 -7.19
C LEU A 368 6.26 -23.43 -7.42
N GLN A 369 6.20 -24.26 -6.37
CA GLN A 369 5.52 -25.56 -6.43
C GLN A 369 4.01 -25.37 -6.65
N GLY A 370 3.42 -26.21 -7.50
CA GLY A 370 1.98 -26.22 -7.77
C GLY A 370 1.59 -25.41 -9.01
N LYS A 371 0.33 -25.58 -9.43
CA LYS A 371 -0.28 -24.83 -10.54
C LYS A 371 -1.22 -23.77 -9.97
N TYR A 372 -0.65 -22.84 -9.21
CA TYR A 372 -1.39 -21.77 -8.54
C TYR A 372 -0.89 -20.41 -8.99
N LYS A 373 -1.76 -19.40 -8.91
CA LYS A 373 -1.36 -17.99 -8.97
C LYS A 373 -0.96 -17.56 -7.56
N TYR A 374 0.31 -17.29 -7.34
CA TYR A 374 0.76 -16.58 -6.13
C TYR A 374 0.77 -15.09 -6.46
N GLU A 375 -0.08 -14.34 -5.77
CA GLU A 375 -0.38 -12.93 -6.09
C GLU A 375 -0.02 -11.98 -4.95
N GLY A 376 0.52 -12.48 -3.84
CA GLY A 376 1.09 -11.64 -2.79
C GLY A 376 2.42 -12.18 -2.29
N ILE A 377 3.32 -11.27 -1.93
CA ILE A 377 4.57 -11.58 -1.22
C ILE A 377 4.85 -10.55 -0.13
N ALA A 378 5.30 -11.00 1.04
CA ALA A 378 5.70 -10.13 2.15
C ALA A 378 6.87 -10.70 2.95
N PHE A 379 7.67 -9.82 3.56
CA PHE A 379 8.71 -10.18 4.52
C PHE A 379 8.12 -10.30 5.92
N VAL A 380 8.30 -11.45 6.59
CA VAL A 380 7.65 -11.77 7.88
C VAL A 380 8.58 -12.30 8.94
#